data_AF-A0A4P9VNX0-F1
#
_entry.id   AF-A0A4P9VNX0-F1
#
_cell.length_a   1.000
_cell.length_b   1.000
_cell.length_c   1.000
_cell.angle_alpha   90.00
_cell.angle_beta   90.00
_cell.angle_gamma   90.00
#
_symmetry.space_group_name_H-M   'P 1'
#
loop_
_entity.id
_entity.type
_entity.pdbx_description
1 polymer ?
#
loop_
_entity_poly.entity_id
_entity_poly.type
_entity_poly.pdbx_seq_one_letter_code
_entity_poly.pdbx_strand_id
1 'polypeptide(L)'
;MTHQLPRFSANRPFKVVFYAINGTGLGHLTRQLNIARALRSLLDEYGVIHQIEFLTTSDAAQVANDFLTIKLPSKTRFKRQGLSVKRYNSRAKMLVSTYLSQLSPDWLVVDTAPQGAFNSTLAVKQPSRVD
;
A
#
# COMPACT_ATOMS: atom_id res chain seq x y z
N MET A 1 -11.79 -14.14 27.80
CA MET A 1 -12.39 -13.94 26.46
C MET A 1 -11.34 -14.32 25.43
N THR A 2 -11.48 -15.48 24.82
CA THR A 2 -10.56 -15.97 23.78
C THR A 2 -10.95 -15.28 22.47
N HIS A 3 -10.23 -14.22 22.09
CA HIS A 3 -10.39 -13.65 20.76
C HIS A 3 -9.98 -14.71 19.74
N GLN A 4 -10.96 -15.30 19.04
CA GLN A 4 -10.67 -16.04 17.83
C GLN A 4 -10.16 -15.04 16.79
N LEU A 5 -8.84 -14.98 16.64
CA LEU A 5 -8.22 -14.23 15.55
C LEU A 5 -8.73 -14.81 14.23
N PRO A 6 -8.99 -13.97 13.20
CA PRO A 6 -9.32 -14.46 11.87
C PRO A 6 -8.28 -15.51 11.46
N ARG A 7 -8.74 -16.67 10.98
CA ARG A 7 -7.83 -17.74 10.55
C ARG A 7 -6.98 -17.22 9.39
N PHE A 8 -5.76 -16.79 9.69
CA PHE A 8 -4.72 -16.61 8.68
C PHE A 8 -4.52 -17.97 8.03
N SER A 9 -4.78 -18.07 6.73
CA SER A 9 -4.64 -19.32 6.00
C SER A 9 -3.17 -19.74 6.06
N ALA A 10 -2.89 -20.89 6.68
CA ALA A 10 -1.53 -21.41 6.82
C ALA A 10 -0.85 -21.72 5.46
N ASN A 11 -1.61 -21.73 4.36
CA ASN A 11 -1.11 -22.14 3.05
C ASN A 11 -0.54 -20.99 2.19
N ARG A 12 -0.63 -19.73 2.64
CA ARG A 12 0.04 -18.61 1.95
C ARG A 12 0.37 -17.46 2.90
N PRO A 13 1.41 -16.67 2.60
CA PRO A 13 1.71 -15.47 3.38
C PRO A 13 0.51 -14.52 3.45
N PHE A 14 0.31 -13.89 4.61
CA PHE A 14 -0.57 -12.75 4.78
C PHE A 14 0.07 -11.51 4.14
N LYS A 15 -0.57 -10.97 3.09
CA LYS A 15 0.00 -9.92 2.25
C LYS A 15 -0.59 -8.56 2.60
N VAL A 16 0.27 -7.60 2.91
CA VAL A 16 -0.13 -6.23 3.25
C VAL A 16 0.59 -5.25 2.35
N VAL A 17 -0.16 -4.31 1.75
CA VAL A 17 0.42 -3.20 0.98
C VAL A 17 0.13 -1.89 1.68
N PHE A 18 1.20 -1.17 2.00
CA PHE A 18 1.15 0.22 2.47
C PHE A 18 1.24 1.16 1.27
N TYR A 19 0.14 1.84 0.96
CA TYR A 19 0.03 2.74 -0.17
C TYR A 19 0.18 4.19 0.29
N ALA A 20 1.43 4.69 0.24
CA ALA A 20 1.82 6.00 0.73
C ALA A 20 1.93 7.03 -0.40
N ILE A 21 0.93 7.88 -0.56
CA ILE A 21 0.87 8.84 -1.67
C ILE A 21 1.35 10.19 -1.18
N ASN A 22 2.62 10.47 -1.44
CA ASN A 22 3.27 11.71 -1.07
C ASN A 22 3.79 12.42 -2.32
N GLY A 23 3.71 13.75 -2.32
CA GLY A 23 4.53 14.57 -3.19
C GLY A 23 5.99 14.54 -2.71
N THR A 24 6.54 15.71 -2.37
CA THR A 24 7.89 15.85 -1.82
C THR A 24 7.99 15.60 -0.31
N GLY A 25 6.86 15.43 0.39
CA GLY A 25 6.82 15.25 1.85
C GLY A 25 7.15 13.84 2.33
N LEU A 26 7.75 13.75 3.52
CA LEU A 26 8.09 12.48 4.19
C LEU A 26 7.00 11.97 5.14
N GLY A 27 6.15 12.86 5.65
CA GLY A 27 5.34 12.61 6.85
C GLY A 27 4.41 11.40 6.79
N HIS A 28 3.76 11.15 5.65
CA HIS A 28 2.91 9.96 5.55
C HIS A 28 3.70 8.67 5.35
N LEU A 29 4.81 8.71 4.59
CA LEU A 29 5.66 7.53 4.40
C LEU A 29 6.25 7.08 5.73
N THR A 30 6.78 8.01 6.53
CA THR A 30 7.34 7.70 7.84
C THR A 30 6.28 7.17 8.81
N ARG A 31 5.05 7.70 8.75
CA ARG A 31 3.94 7.23 9.58
C ARG A 31 3.56 5.79 9.20
N GLN A 32 3.34 5.51 7.92
CA GLN A 32 3.04 4.16 7.45
C GLN A 32 4.19 3.19 7.72
N LEU A 33 5.44 3.62 7.60
CA LEU A 33 6.62 2.81 7.94
C LEU A 33 6.60 2.36 9.40
N ASN A 34 6.29 3.26 10.33
CA ASN A 34 6.19 2.91 11.75
C ASN A 34 5.06 1.92 12.01
N ILE A 35 3.91 2.08 11.34
CA ILE A 35 2.80 1.13 11.43
C ILE A 35 3.22 -0.24 10.87
N ALA A 36 3.90 -0.27 9.72
CA ALA A 36 4.39 -1.51 9.10
C ALA A 36 5.38 -2.26 10.00
N ARG A 37 6.30 -1.56 10.66
CA ARG A 37 7.24 -2.16 11.62
C ARG A 37 6.54 -2.75 12.84
N ALA A 38 5.56 -2.03 13.39
CA ALA A 38 4.75 -2.53 14.51
C ALA A 38 3.94 -3.77 14.09
N LEU A 39 3.31 -3.72 12.91
CA LEU A 39 2.56 -4.85 12.36
C LEU A 39 3.44 -6.07 12.11
N ARG A 40 4.63 -5.90 11.52
CA ARG A 40 5.61 -6.98 11.33
C ARG A 40 5.92 -7.66 12.67
N SER A 41 6.24 -6.87 13.69
CA SER A 41 6.58 -7.37 15.03
C SER A 41 5.43 -8.17 15.64
N LEU A 42 4.19 -7.69 15.49
CA LEU A 42 3.00 -8.40 15.96
C LEU A 42 2.81 -9.73 15.20
N LEU A 43 2.90 -9.71 13.88
CA LEU A 43 2.72 -10.92 13.07
C LEU A 43 3.81 -11.96 13.35
N ASP A 44 5.06 -11.51 13.58
CA ASP A 44 6.17 -12.37 14.00
C ASP A 44 5.89 -13.02 15.36
N GLU A 45 5.40 -12.25 16.34
CA GLU A 45 5.03 -12.74 17.67
C GLU A 45 3.95 -13.84 17.62
N TYR A 46 2.98 -13.70 16.70
CA TYR A 46 1.92 -14.70 16.48
C TYR A 46 2.31 -15.82 15.50
N GLY A 47 3.55 -15.85 15.01
CA GLY A 47 4.02 -16.88 14.06
C GLY A 47 3.28 -16.86 12.71
N VAL A 48 2.75 -15.70 12.30
CA VAL A 48 2.04 -15.55 11.03
C VAL A 48 3.06 -15.32 9.91
N ILE A 49 3.08 -16.19 8.90
CA ILE A 49 3.88 -15.95 7.69
C ILE A 49 3.29 -14.75 6.96
N HIS A 50 4.11 -13.74 6.66
CA HIS A 50 3.65 -12.48 6.07
C HIS A 50 4.55 -11.95 4.96
N GLN A 51 3.99 -11.03 4.17
CA GLN A 51 4.66 -10.26 3.12
C GLN A 51 4.13 -8.83 3.20
N ILE A 52 4.99 -7.89 3.59
CA ILE A 52 4.65 -6.48 3.74
C ILE A 52 5.40 -5.68 2.68
N GLU A 53 4.67 -4.92 1.87
CA GLU A 53 5.23 -4.12 0.77
C GLU A 53 4.74 -2.67 0.82
N PHE A 54 5.53 -1.78 0.23
CA PHE A 54 5.20 -0.37 0.06
C PHE A 54 4.98 -0.03 -1.41
N LEU A 55 3.93 0.74 -1.67
CA LEU A 55 3.72 1.42 -2.93
C LEU A 55 3.71 2.93 -2.65
N THR A 56 4.61 3.70 -3.25
CA THR A 56 4.72 5.12 -2.90
C THR A 56 5.05 6.05 -4.06
N THR A 57 4.46 7.25 -4.04
CA THR A 57 4.85 8.37 -4.92
C THR A 57 5.87 9.31 -4.26
N SER A 58 6.31 9.05 -3.03
CA SER A 58 7.31 9.88 -2.32
C SER A 58 8.68 9.82 -2.98
N ASP A 59 9.34 10.95 -3.20
CA ASP A 59 10.72 10.98 -3.72
C ASP A 59 11.77 10.43 -2.73
N ALA A 60 11.37 10.09 -1.50
CA ALA A 60 12.22 9.50 -0.48
C ALA A 60 11.88 8.04 -0.15
N ALA A 61 11.53 7.24 -1.16
CA ALA A 61 11.16 5.85 -0.98
C ALA A 61 12.22 4.99 -0.25
N GLN A 62 13.49 5.38 -0.32
CA GLN A 62 14.60 4.72 0.38
C GLN A 62 14.44 4.69 1.91
N VAL A 63 13.58 5.52 2.49
CA VAL A 63 13.29 5.51 3.93
C VAL A 63 12.59 4.21 4.35
N ALA A 64 11.89 3.53 3.44
CA ALA A 64 11.20 2.26 3.70
C ALA A 64 12.00 1.03 3.23
N ASN A 65 13.33 1.11 3.21
CA ASN A 65 14.22 0.04 2.74
C ASN A 65 14.13 -1.28 3.52
N ASP A 66 13.56 -1.28 4.72
CA ASP A 66 13.25 -2.49 5.50
C ASP A 66 12.19 -3.39 4.83
N PHE A 67 11.49 -2.88 3.82
CA PHE A 67 10.40 -3.55 3.11
C PHE A 67 10.59 -3.43 1.59
N LEU A 68 10.02 -4.39 0.86
CA LEU A 68 9.93 -4.28 -0.60
C LEU A 68 9.13 -3.01 -0.94
N THR A 69 9.78 -2.09 -1.66
CA THR A 69 9.22 -0.75 -1.90
C THR A 69 9.23 -0.44 -3.38
N ILE A 70 8.04 -0.21 -3.93
CA ILE A 70 7.83 0.22 -5.30
C ILE A 70 7.59 1.72 -5.35
N LYS A 71 8.48 2.38 -6.08
CA LYS A 71 8.43 3.81 -6.34
C LYS A 71 7.62 4.08 -7.61
N LEU A 72 6.48 4.75 -7.44
CA LEU A 72 5.73 5.35 -8.53
C LEU A 72 6.28 6.75 -8.87
N PRO A 73 6.11 7.21 -10.13
CA PRO A 73 6.43 8.59 -10.50
C PRO A 73 5.69 9.58 -9.58
N SER A 74 6.38 10.62 -9.12
CA SER A 74 5.73 11.67 -8.33
C SER A 74 5.00 12.67 -9.23
N LYS A 75 3.83 13.16 -8.78
CA LYS A 75 3.06 14.21 -9.48
C LYS A 75 3.93 15.45 -9.76
N THR A 76 4.82 15.77 -8.82
CA THR A 76 5.74 16.91 -8.92
C THR A 76 6.72 16.73 -10.07
N ARG A 77 7.37 15.57 -10.21
CA ARG A 77 8.27 15.29 -11.35
C ARG A 77 7.52 15.31 -12.68
N PHE A 78 6.30 14.77 -12.70
CA PHE A 78 5.46 14.77 -13.90
C PHE A 78 5.13 16.20 -14.37
N LYS A 79 4.76 17.08 -13.43
CA LYS A 79 4.53 18.51 -13.71
C LYS A 79 5.78 19.24 -14.18
N ARG A 80 6.96 18.94 -13.59
CA ARG A 80 8.24 19.57 -14.00
C ARG A 80 8.63 19.27 -15.44
N GLN A 81 8.13 18.17 -16.02
CA GLN A 81 8.32 17.83 -17.43
C GLN A 81 7.25 18.44 -18.35
N GLY A 82 6.40 19.36 -17.85
CA GLY A 82 5.32 19.97 -18.64
C GLY A 82 4.15 19.02 -18.96
N LEU A 83 4.07 17.85 -18.31
CA LEU A 83 3.03 16.87 -18.59
C LEU A 83 1.74 17.16 -17.80
N SER A 84 0.59 16.85 -18.40
CA SER A 84 -0.71 17.12 -17.81
C SER A 84 -1.02 16.25 -16.58
N VAL A 85 -1.74 16.82 -15.61
CA VAL A 85 -2.21 16.10 -14.41
C VAL A 85 -3.17 14.96 -14.78
N LYS A 86 -3.97 15.12 -15.83
CA LYS A 86 -4.85 14.06 -16.34
C LYS A 86 -4.04 12.84 -16.78
N ARG A 87 -2.95 13.05 -17.51
CA ARG A 87 -2.04 11.98 -17.95
C ARG A 87 -1.33 11.32 -16.77
N TYR A 88 -0.93 12.11 -15.76
CA TYR A 88 -0.39 11.58 -14.51
C TYR A 88 -1.38 10.64 -13.81
N ASN A 89 -2.62 11.09 -13.58
CA ASN A 89 -3.63 10.29 -12.88
C ASN A 89 -3.96 8.99 -13.63
N SER A 90 -4.08 9.04 -14.97
CA SER A 90 -4.32 7.84 -15.78
C SER A 90 -3.17 6.84 -15.68
N ARG A 91 -1.92 7.30 -15.76
CA ARG A 91 -0.73 6.45 -15.61
C ARG A 91 -0.59 5.88 -14.20
N ALA A 92 -0.80 6.70 -13.17
CA ALA A 92 -0.73 6.27 -11.79
C ALA A 92 -1.82 5.22 -11.50
N LYS A 93 -3.05 5.43 -11.96
CA LYS A 93 -4.14 4.45 -11.84
C LYS A 93 -3.78 3.12 -12.48
N MET A 94 -3.27 3.13 -13.71
CA MET A 94 -2.84 1.91 -14.40
C MET A 94 -1.78 1.15 -13.59
N LEU A 95 -0.70 1.82 -13.18
CA LEU A 95 0.40 1.18 -12.44
C LEU A 95 -0.07 0.60 -11.10
N VAL A 96 -0.87 1.37 -10.34
CA VAL A 96 -1.42 0.92 -9.05
C VAL A 96 -2.35 -0.28 -9.26
N SER A 97 -3.26 -0.22 -10.23
CA SER A 97 -4.19 -1.31 -10.50
C SER A 97 -3.46 -2.59 -10.93
N THR A 98 -2.52 -2.51 -11.87
CA THR A 98 -1.74 -3.67 -12.30
C THR A 98 -0.99 -4.31 -11.13
N TYR A 99 -0.32 -3.50 -10.32
CA TYR A 99 0.44 -3.99 -9.17
C TYR A 99 -0.45 -4.69 -8.13
N LEU A 100 -1.55 -4.03 -7.72
CA LEU A 100 -2.47 -4.59 -6.73
C LEU A 100 -3.14 -5.88 -7.23
N SER A 101 -3.49 -5.96 -8.53
CA SER A 101 -4.06 -7.18 -9.11
C SER A 101 -3.06 -8.34 -9.13
N GLN A 102 -1.78 -8.09 -9.44
CA GLN A 102 -0.74 -9.12 -9.43
C GLN A 102 -0.44 -9.63 -8.02
N LEU A 103 -0.32 -8.73 -7.04
CA LEU A 103 0.03 -9.11 -5.68
C LEU A 103 -1.15 -9.73 -4.93
N SER A 104 -2.38 -9.23 -5.19
CA SER A 104 -3.62 -9.58 -4.51
C SER A 104 -3.47 -9.52 -2.98
N PRO A 105 -3.23 -8.33 -2.40
CA PRO A 105 -3.00 -8.20 -0.97
C PRO A 105 -4.27 -8.52 -0.18
N ASP A 106 -4.09 -9.09 1.01
CA ASP A 106 -5.16 -9.27 1.99
C ASP A 106 -5.61 -7.91 2.52
N TRP A 107 -4.65 -7.06 2.88
CA TRP A 107 -4.90 -5.69 3.34
C TRP A 107 -4.19 -4.63 2.49
N LEU A 108 -4.92 -3.56 2.18
CA LEU A 108 -4.40 -2.35 1.56
C LEU A 108 -4.57 -1.18 2.52
N VAL A 109 -3.45 -0.63 2.99
CA VAL A 109 -3.41 0.53 3.89
C VAL A 109 -3.23 1.80 3.07
N VAL A 110 -4.07 2.82 3.27
CA VAL A 110 -4.09 4.05 2.46
C VAL A 110 -4.08 5.31 3.33
N ASP A 111 -3.43 6.39 2.86
CA ASP A 111 -3.24 7.62 3.64
C ASP A 111 -4.45 8.55 3.75
N THR A 112 -5.19 8.81 2.66
CA THR A 112 -6.06 10.00 2.59
C THR A 112 -7.41 9.86 1.88
N ALA A 113 -7.81 8.66 1.44
CA ALA A 113 -9.19 8.37 1.08
C ALA A 113 -9.42 6.85 0.94
N PRO A 114 -10.56 6.29 1.38
CA PRO A 114 -10.90 4.88 1.17
C PRO A 114 -10.98 4.47 -0.32
N GLN A 115 -11.12 5.45 -1.21
CA GLN A 115 -11.07 5.29 -2.68
C GLN A 115 -9.62 5.13 -3.23
N GLY A 116 -8.60 5.35 -2.40
CA GLY A 116 -7.21 5.63 -2.82
C GLY A 116 -7.09 6.99 -3.52
N ALA A 117 -5.91 7.64 -3.56
CA ALA A 117 -5.83 9.00 -4.14
C ALA A 117 -6.01 9.09 -5.67
N PHE A 118 -6.41 8.01 -6.34
CA PHE A 118 -6.76 7.97 -7.77
C PHE A 118 -8.07 7.25 -8.09
N ASN A 119 -8.93 6.98 -7.10
CA ASN A 119 -10.07 6.06 -7.26
C ASN A 119 -9.61 4.68 -7.76
N SER A 120 -8.42 4.24 -7.33
CA SER A 120 -7.78 2.99 -7.76
C SER A 120 -8.26 1.78 -6.96
N THR A 121 -8.96 1.99 -5.84
CA THR A 121 -9.47 0.90 -5.00
C THR A 121 -10.80 0.33 -5.47
N LEU A 122 -11.43 0.90 -6.51
CA LEU A 122 -12.69 0.39 -7.09
C LEU A 122 -12.58 -1.04 -7.65
N ALA A 123 -11.37 -1.60 -7.78
CA ALA A 123 -11.14 -2.97 -8.22
C ALA A 123 -10.71 -3.93 -7.10
N VAL A 124 -10.53 -3.45 -5.86
CA VAL A 124 -10.26 -4.33 -4.72
C VAL A 124 -11.60 -4.87 -4.26
N LYS A 125 -11.86 -6.15 -4.54
CA LYS A 125 -13.06 -6.87 -4.09
C LYS A 125 -13.22 -6.63 -2.59
N GLN A 126 -14.27 -5.91 -2.19
CA GLN A 126 -14.62 -5.86 -0.77
C GLN A 126 -15.00 -7.28 -0.35
N PRO A 127 -14.52 -7.79 0.80
CA PRO A 127 -15.00 -9.04 1.33
C PRO A 127 -16.52 -8.92 1.49
N SER A 128 -17.26 -9.87 0.95
CA SER A 128 -18.70 -9.99 1.15
C SER A 128 -18.96 -9.97 2.65
N ARG A 129 -19.74 -8.98 3.12
CA ARG A 129 -20.28 -9.01 4.48
C ARG A 129 -21.03 -10.32 4.63
N VAL A 130 -20.65 -11.11 5.62
CA VAL A 130 -21.48 -12.19 6.12
C VAL A 130 -22.48 -11.50 7.04
N ASP A 131 -23.73 -11.47 6.62
CA ASP A 131 -24.88 -11.04 7.43
C ASP A 131 -25.13 -12.04 8.57
#